data_AF-A0A7V9DM70-F1
#
_entry.id   AF-A0A7V9DM70-F1
#
_cell.length_a   1.000
_cell.length_b   1.000
_cell.length_c   1.000
_cell.angle_alpha   90.00
_cell.angle_beta   90.00
_cell.angle_gamma   90.00
#
_symmetry.space_group_name_H-M   'P 1'
#
loop_
_entity.id
_entity.type
_entity.pdbx_description
1 polymer ?
#
loop_
_entity_poly.entity_id
_entity_poly.type
_entity_poly.pdbx_seq_one_letter_code
_entity_poly.pdbx_strand_id
1 'polypeptide(L)'
;MRTSVLTTAAAVAFGLVACSNDTSTYKDETESFIEDTDGEMAEAQDKVFTNAECDEPESTEVGTMYTCTATDEEGTTYVFDAEIDSENSFIVQTGVP
;
A
#
# COMPACT_ATOMS: atom_id res chain seq x y z
N MET A 1 -31.27 20.65 -2.51
CA MET A 1 -29.86 20.61 -2.97
C MET A 1 -29.18 19.56 -2.13
N ARG A 2 -28.93 18.38 -2.71
CA ARG A 2 -28.35 17.23 -2.01
C ARG A 2 -26.83 17.46 -1.93
N THR A 3 -26.30 17.27 -0.73
CA THR A 3 -24.92 17.59 -0.35
C THR A 3 -23.92 17.02 -1.37
N SER A 4 -23.00 17.86 -1.82
CA SER A 4 -21.85 17.45 -2.63
C SER A 4 -20.98 16.55 -1.78
N VAL A 5 -20.94 15.26 -2.08
CA VAL A 5 -19.90 14.35 -1.58
C VAL A 5 -18.72 14.53 -2.54
N LEU A 6 -17.84 15.46 -2.20
CA LEU A 6 -16.46 15.45 -2.69
C LEU A 6 -15.76 14.35 -1.88
N THR A 7 -15.77 13.12 -2.38
CA THR A 7 -14.91 12.07 -1.82
C THR A 7 -13.50 12.30 -2.38
N THR A 8 -12.72 12.97 -1.56
CA THR A 8 -11.29 12.77 -1.25
C THR A 8 -10.47 11.96 -2.27
N ALA A 9 -9.39 12.59 -2.74
CA ALA A 9 -8.38 12.01 -3.61
C ALA A 9 -7.86 10.68 -3.05
N ALA A 10 -7.95 9.61 -3.84
CA ALA A 10 -7.13 8.42 -3.63
C ALA A 10 -5.73 8.78 -4.10
N ALA A 11 -4.77 8.87 -3.17
CA ALA A 11 -3.37 8.86 -3.52
C ALA A 11 -2.98 7.41 -3.83
N VAL A 12 -2.26 7.24 -4.93
CA VAL A 12 -1.89 5.94 -5.48
C VAL A 12 -0.39 5.96 -5.62
N ALA A 13 0.29 5.08 -4.91
CA ALA A 13 1.76 5.00 -4.87
C ALA A 13 2.22 3.68 -5.47
N PHE A 14 3.35 3.69 -6.16
CA PHE A 14 3.81 2.55 -6.97
C PHE A 14 5.08 1.96 -6.38
N GLY A 15 5.08 0.64 -6.18
CA GLY A 15 6.25 -0.12 -5.76
C GLY A 15 6.75 -1.06 -6.85
N LEU A 16 8.06 -1.28 -6.87
CA LEU A 16 8.71 -2.28 -7.72
C LEU A 16 9.13 -3.45 -6.86
N VAL A 17 8.98 -4.66 -7.39
CA VAL A 17 9.38 -5.90 -6.74
C VAL A 17 10.71 -6.36 -7.31
N ALA A 18 11.68 -6.68 -6.46
CA ALA A 18 12.87 -7.40 -6.89
C ALA A 18 12.49 -8.77 -7.50
N CYS A 19 13.23 -9.24 -8.51
CA CYS A 19 12.90 -10.32 -9.46
C CYS A 19 12.51 -11.73 -8.93
N SER A 20 12.20 -11.89 -7.64
CA SER A 20 11.58 -13.08 -7.05
C SER A 20 10.06 -12.94 -7.16
N ASN A 21 9.46 -13.58 -8.16
CA ASN A 21 8.01 -13.47 -8.43
C ASN A 21 7.20 -14.43 -7.53
N ASP A 22 7.41 -14.35 -6.22
CA ASP A 22 6.74 -15.13 -5.18
C ASP A 22 5.81 -14.24 -4.34
N THR A 23 4.70 -14.79 -3.84
CA THR A 23 3.68 -14.04 -3.09
C THR A 23 4.25 -13.35 -1.85
N SER A 24 5.13 -14.04 -1.09
CA SER A 24 5.84 -13.44 0.05
C SER A 24 6.70 -12.26 -0.35
N THR A 25 7.27 -12.23 -1.56
CA THR A 25 8.10 -11.09 -2.01
C THR A 25 7.23 -9.86 -2.23
N TYR A 26 6.06 -10.00 -2.86
CA TYR A 26 5.11 -8.88 -2.98
C TYR A 26 4.73 -8.34 -1.61
N LYS A 27 4.42 -9.23 -0.67
CA LYS A 27 4.11 -8.88 0.72
C LYS A 27 5.25 -8.08 1.37
N ASP A 28 6.46 -8.65 1.43
CA ASP A 28 7.62 -8.06 2.12
C ASP A 28 8.06 -6.72 1.47
N GLU A 29 8.02 -6.62 0.14
CA GLU A 29 8.38 -5.37 -0.58
C GLU A 29 7.30 -4.29 -0.38
N THR A 30 6.03 -4.67 -0.28
CA THR A 30 4.94 -3.72 0.00
C THR A 30 5.00 -3.19 1.41
N GLU A 31 5.27 -4.05 2.40
CA GLU A 31 5.52 -3.65 3.78
C GLU A 31 6.66 -2.63 3.83
N SER A 32 7.79 -2.97 3.20
CA SER A 32 8.97 -2.10 3.13
C SER A 32 8.67 -0.76 2.44
N PHE A 33 7.86 -0.77 1.38
CA PHE A 33 7.45 0.43 0.66
C PHE A 33 6.56 1.35 1.49
N ILE A 34 5.66 0.78 2.31
CA ILE A 34 4.80 1.54 3.22
C ILE A 34 5.62 2.13 4.38
N GLU A 35 6.59 1.39 4.90
CA GLU A 35 7.46 1.84 6.00
C GLU A 35 8.58 2.80 5.57
N ASP A 36 8.79 2.98 4.26
CA ASP A 36 9.83 3.86 3.75
C ASP A 36 9.53 5.32 4.11
N THR A 37 10.28 5.82 5.10
CA THR A 37 10.11 7.16 5.68
C THR A 37 10.46 8.28 4.70
N ASP A 38 11.31 8.00 3.72
CA ASP A 38 11.68 8.92 2.64
C ASP A 38 11.04 8.47 1.31
N GLY A 39 10.09 7.53 1.37
CA GLY A 39 9.44 6.92 0.22
C GLY A 39 8.20 7.66 -0.26
N GLU A 40 7.70 7.25 -1.42
CA GLU A 40 6.56 7.88 -2.10
C GLU A 40 5.30 7.88 -1.22
N MET A 41 5.12 6.88 -0.36
CA MET A 41 4.02 6.82 0.60
C MET A 41 4.09 7.90 1.67
N ALA A 42 5.27 8.10 2.24
CA ALA A 42 5.46 9.10 3.28
C ALA A 42 5.30 10.51 2.73
N GLU A 43 5.83 10.76 1.53
CA GLU A 43 5.66 12.05 0.83
C GLU A 43 4.21 12.28 0.37
N ALA A 44 3.53 11.27 -0.14
CA ALA A 44 2.15 11.40 -0.64
C ALA A 44 1.15 11.70 0.48
N GLN A 45 1.38 11.14 1.67
CA GLN A 45 0.48 11.24 2.82
C GLN A 45 0.93 12.23 3.88
N ASP A 46 2.13 12.81 3.74
CA ASP A 46 2.79 13.66 4.75
C ASP A 46 2.80 12.96 6.13
N LYS A 47 3.04 11.63 6.12
CA LYS A 47 2.95 10.74 7.28
C LYS A 47 3.99 9.63 7.20
N VAL A 48 4.62 9.33 8.33
CA VAL A 48 5.50 8.17 8.44
C VAL A 48 4.70 6.99 8.98
N PHE A 49 4.73 5.86 8.28
CA PHE A 49 4.11 4.61 8.71
C PHE A 49 5.16 3.65 9.24
N THR A 50 4.77 2.83 10.20
CA THR A 50 5.61 1.83 10.86
C THR A 50 4.78 0.57 11.17
N ASN A 51 5.47 -0.55 11.39
CA ASN A 51 4.84 -1.85 11.64
C ASN A 51 3.84 -2.20 10.54
N ALA A 52 4.29 -2.07 9.28
CA ALA A 52 3.50 -2.50 8.15
C ALA A 52 3.44 -4.02 8.11
N GLU A 53 2.23 -4.55 8.08
CA GLU A 53 1.93 -5.97 7.96
C GLU A 53 0.95 -6.15 6.81
N CYS A 54 1.36 -6.89 5.79
CA CYS A 54 0.56 -7.23 4.64
C CYS A 54 0.14 -8.70 4.70
N ASP A 55 -1.09 -8.98 4.27
CA ASP A 55 -1.51 -10.34 3.96
C ASP A 55 -0.72 -10.85 2.75
N GLU A 56 -0.33 -12.13 2.80
CA GLU A 56 0.30 -12.76 1.65
C GLU A 56 -0.74 -12.86 0.51
N PRO A 57 -0.42 -12.35 -0.69
CA PRO A 57 -1.36 -12.39 -1.81
C PRO A 57 -1.67 -13.84 -2.22
N GLU A 58 -2.90 -14.08 -2.69
CA GLU A 58 -3.33 -15.43 -3.11
C GLU A 58 -2.61 -15.93 -4.37
N SER A 59 -2.05 -15.02 -5.18
CA SER A 59 -1.36 -15.29 -6.45
C SER A 59 -0.40 -14.15 -6.79
N THR A 60 0.51 -14.38 -7.73
CA THR A 60 1.36 -13.33 -8.33
C THR A 60 0.82 -12.82 -9.67
N GLU A 61 -0.42 -13.19 -10.00
CA GLU A 61 -1.10 -12.73 -11.20
C GLU A 61 -1.47 -11.24 -11.10
N VAL A 62 -1.34 -10.53 -12.21
CA VAL A 62 -1.78 -9.13 -12.32
C VAL A 62 -3.27 -9.01 -12.02
N GLY A 63 -3.62 -8.02 -11.20
CA GLY A 63 -4.95 -7.79 -10.65
C GLY A 63 -5.21 -8.55 -9.34
N THR A 64 -4.24 -9.31 -8.81
CA THR A 64 -4.34 -9.87 -7.47
C THR A 64 -4.27 -8.75 -6.45
N MET A 65 -5.24 -8.72 -5.54
CA MET A 65 -5.33 -7.75 -4.46
C MET A 65 -4.98 -8.39 -3.13
N TYR A 66 -4.35 -7.62 -2.24
CA TYR A 66 -4.04 -8.02 -0.87
C TYR A 66 -4.07 -6.78 0.03
N THR A 67 -4.30 -7.02 1.32
CA THR A 67 -4.49 -5.95 2.28
C THR A 67 -3.23 -5.77 3.11
N CYS A 68 -2.89 -4.52 3.40
CA CYS A 68 -1.82 -4.15 4.31
C CYS A 68 -2.37 -3.28 5.42
N THR A 69 -1.73 -3.34 6.59
CA THR A 69 -2.01 -2.44 7.70
C THR A 69 -0.72 -1.84 8.17
N ALA A 70 -0.72 -0.55 8.52
CA ALA A 70 0.45 0.09 9.13
C ALA A 70 -0.01 1.13 10.14
N THR A 71 0.88 1.52 11.04
CA THR A 71 0.58 2.46 12.12
C THR A 71 1.40 3.73 11.96
N ASP A 72 0.76 4.90 12.05
CA ASP A 72 1.47 6.18 12.01
C ASP A 72 2.16 6.50 13.34
N GLU A 73 2.98 7.56 13.34
CA GLU A 73 3.66 8.03 14.57
C GLU A 73 2.70 8.45 15.69
N GLU A 74 1.43 8.71 15.38
CA GLU A 74 0.39 9.07 16.35
C GLU A 74 -0.26 7.81 16.97
N GLY A 75 0.08 6.62 16.50
CA GLY A 75 -0.49 5.35 16.93
C GLY A 75 -1.81 4.99 16.24
N THR A 76 -2.15 5.67 15.14
CA THR A 76 -3.34 5.39 14.35
C THR A 76 -3.03 4.31 13.33
N THR A 77 -3.81 3.22 13.35
CA THR A 77 -3.70 2.16 12.35
C THR A 77 -4.46 2.55 11.08
N TYR A 78 -3.80 2.42 9.94
CA TYR A 78 -4.36 2.58 8.61
C TYR A 78 -4.37 1.24 7.91
N VAL A 79 -5.42 1.04 7.12
CA VAL A 79 -5.50 -0.07 6.17
C VAL A 79 -5.05 0.46 4.82
N PHE A 80 -4.41 -0.37 4.01
CA PHE A 80 -4.01 -0.09 2.65
C PHE A 80 -4.41 -1.27 1.78
N ASP A 81 -4.85 -0.99 0.56
CA ASP A 81 -5.14 -2.03 -0.42
C ASP A 81 -4.02 -2.02 -1.46
N ALA A 82 -3.34 -3.15 -1.60
CA ALA A 82 -2.30 -3.34 -2.60
C ALA A 82 -2.82 -4.21 -3.74
N GLU A 83 -2.41 -3.88 -4.97
CA GLU A 83 -2.76 -4.60 -6.19
C GLU A 83 -1.50 -4.86 -7.01
N ILE A 84 -1.31 -6.10 -7.47
CA ILE A 84 -0.25 -6.42 -8.43
C ILE A 84 -0.65 -5.83 -9.79
N ASP A 85 0.02 -4.75 -10.22
CA ASP A 85 -0.26 -4.07 -11.50
C ASP A 85 0.53 -4.68 -12.65
N SER A 86 1.72 -5.22 -12.38
CA SER A 86 2.51 -5.91 -13.38
C SER A 86 3.40 -6.98 -12.75
N GLU A 87 4.06 -7.77 -13.60
CA GLU A 87 4.86 -8.94 -13.22
C GLU A 87 5.95 -8.67 -12.15
N ASN A 88 6.32 -7.40 -11.92
CA ASN A 88 7.25 -6.99 -10.87
C ASN A 88 6.87 -5.61 -10.29
N SER A 89 5.58 -5.28 -10.24
CA SER A 89 5.13 -4.00 -9.67
C SER A 89 3.79 -4.15 -9.00
N PHE A 90 3.63 -3.42 -7.91
CA PHE A 90 2.37 -3.29 -7.21
C PHE A 90 2.00 -1.82 -7.08
N ILE A 91 0.72 -1.60 -6.90
CA ILE A 91 0.12 -0.32 -6.61
C ILE A 91 -0.46 -0.41 -5.21
N VAL A 92 -0.17 0.56 -4.37
CA VAL A 92 -0.82 0.67 -3.07
C VAL A 92 -1.75 1.87 -3.08
N GLN A 93 -3.00 1.60 -2.73
CA GLN A 93 -4.05 2.59 -2.57
C GLN A 93 -4.14 2.96 -1.10
N THR A 94 -4.12 4.27 -0.84
CA THR A 94 -4.24 4.78 0.52
C THR A 94 -5.59 4.43 1.11
N GLY A 95 -5.62 3.65 2.18
CA GLY A 95 -6.88 3.36 2.85
C GLY A 95 -7.24 4.41 3.90
N VAL A 96 -8.53 4.39 4.19
CA VAL A 96 -9.21 5.31 5.09
C VAL A 96 -8.92 4.86 6.53
N PRO A 97 -8.63 5.77 7.48
CA PRO A 97 -8.57 5.42 8.91
C PRO A 97 -9.91 4.91 9.46
#